data_AF-G4ABH1-F1
#
_entry.id   AF-G4ABH1-F1
#
_cell.length_a   1.000
_cell.length_b   1.000
_cell.length_c   1.000
_cell.angle_alpha   90.00
_cell.angle_beta   90.00
_cell.angle_gamma   90.00
#
_symmetry.space_group_name_H-M   'P 1'
#
loop_
_entity.id
_entity.type
_entity.pdbx_description
1 polymer ?
#
loop_
_entity_poly.entity_id
_entity_poly.type
_entity_poly.pdbx_seq_one_letter_code
_entity_poly.pdbx_strand_id
1 'polypeptide(L)'
;MSINFTQIMKDSFHFIQNEKQNVIILSTLYFFAIITIALLQSSMLPNEIIISLTEKQISPAMSEGQAIDLVIFFFLKQIIYIFISAWCLVSIHQISLRHFNTLQHSFSITLKRIWGVILISFVIFIPIFIGLTEAIIAIQQKIQPSIVSLLAIIIGIGLYIRLCLAPVHYLLTDDTMSTAGKTIWRAAIGRVSMLVIFCLLIYVLIPMTENFLVSFSTNSIMALITGIMVAFLNIFALIVTYRFYTRFIQKV
;
A
#
# COMPACT_ATOMS: atom_id res chain seq x y z
N MET A 1 11.08 5.39 25.14
CA MET A 1 11.94 4.32 24.56
C MET A 1 11.88 4.34 23.04
N SER A 2 13.02 4.44 22.36
CA SER A 2 13.13 4.39 20.89
C SER A 2 12.63 3.05 20.34
N ILE A 3 12.06 3.05 19.13
CA ILE A 3 11.78 1.84 18.36
C ILE A 3 13.05 1.54 17.57
N ASN A 4 13.58 0.32 17.68
CA ASN A 4 14.76 -0.10 16.95
C ASN A 4 14.35 -0.76 15.62
N PHE A 5 14.51 -0.04 14.51
CA PHE A 5 14.18 -0.56 13.18
C PHE A 5 15.03 -1.77 12.79
N THR A 6 16.31 -1.80 13.17
CA THR A 6 17.17 -2.97 12.92
C THR A 6 16.61 -4.21 13.60
N GLN A 7 16.08 -4.07 14.82
CA GLN A 7 15.44 -5.18 15.52
C GLN A 7 14.16 -5.62 14.80
N ILE A 8 13.33 -4.68 14.33
CA ILE A 8 12.13 -5.01 13.55
C ILE A 8 12.50 -5.82 12.31
N MET A 9 13.53 -5.40 11.57
CA MET A 9 13.99 -6.11 10.38
C MET A 9 14.48 -7.52 10.69
N LYS A 10 15.27 -7.68 11.76
CA LYS A 10 15.72 -9.00 12.23
C LYS A 10 14.55 -9.89 12.60
N ASP A 11 13.57 -9.38 13.35
CA ASP A 11 12.40 -10.16 13.76
C ASP A 11 11.50 -10.52 12.57
N SER A 12 11.36 -9.63 11.59
CA SER A 12 10.68 -9.91 10.33
C SER A 12 11.36 -11.03 9.56
N PHE A 13 12.70 -11.04 9.53
CA PHE A 13 13.45 -12.11 8.88
C PHE A 13 13.31 -13.44 9.63
N HIS A 14 13.41 -13.44 10.96
CA HIS A 14 13.15 -14.63 11.78
C HIS A 14 11.74 -15.18 11.59
N PHE A 15 10.73 -14.31 11.42
CA PHE A 15 9.39 -14.75 11.07
C PHE A 15 9.36 -15.53 9.76
N ILE A 16 10.00 -15.02 8.71
CA ILE A 16 10.07 -15.70 7.41
C ILE A 16 10.74 -17.06 7.56
N GLN A 17 11.82 -17.14 8.34
CA GLN A 17 12.52 -18.40 8.56
C GLN A 17 11.69 -19.43 9.34
N ASN A 18 10.86 -18.99 10.27
CA ASN A 18 10.04 -19.87 11.10
C ASN A 18 8.74 -20.26 10.39
N GLU A 19 8.17 -19.36 9.58
CA GLU A 19 6.88 -19.52 8.92
C GLU A 19 7.01 -19.67 7.40
N LYS A 20 8.10 -20.27 6.91
CA LYS A 20 8.45 -20.35 5.48
C LYS A 20 7.29 -20.77 4.59
N GLN A 21 6.59 -21.84 4.97
CA GLN A 21 5.46 -22.37 4.20
C GLN A 21 4.34 -21.33 4.07
N ASN A 22 3.95 -20.68 5.17
CA ASN A 22 2.93 -19.66 5.17
C ASN A 22 3.35 -18.42 4.36
N VAL A 23 4.62 -18.00 4.47
CA VAL A 23 5.15 -16.89 3.69
C VAL A 23 5.15 -17.20 2.18
N ILE A 24 5.53 -18.42 1.79
CA ILE A 24 5.47 -18.86 0.39
C ILE A 24 4.03 -18.82 -0.11
N ILE A 25 3.07 -19.39 0.64
CA ILE A 25 1.65 -19.39 0.27
C ILE A 25 1.13 -17.96 0.08
N LEU A 26 1.42 -17.05 1.01
CA LEU A 26 1.00 -15.65 0.91
C LEU A 26 1.68 -14.93 -0.26
N SER A 27 2.95 -15.24 -0.54
CA SER A 27 3.68 -14.66 -1.67
C SER A 27 3.10 -15.15 -3.00
N THR A 28 2.74 -16.43 -3.10
CA THR A 28 2.05 -16.99 -4.27
C THR A 28 0.70 -16.32 -4.47
N LEU A 29 -0.08 -16.13 -3.41
CA LEU A 29 -1.36 -15.41 -3.48
C LEU A 29 -1.18 -13.98 -3.99
N TYR A 30 -0.18 -13.25 -3.48
CA TYR A 30 0.12 -11.90 -3.91
C TYR A 30 0.59 -11.86 -5.38
N PHE A 31 1.39 -12.83 -5.79
CA PHE A 31 1.84 -12.98 -7.18
C PHE A 31 0.67 -13.19 -8.15
N PHE A 32 -0.29 -14.05 -7.79
CA PHE A 32 -1.50 -14.20 -8.59
C PHE A 32 -2.30 -12.91 -8.69
N ALA A 33 -2.41 -12.13 -7.61
CA ALA A 33 -3.06 -10.82 -7.65
C ALA A 33 -2.34 -9.84 -8.60
N ILE A 34 -1.01 -9.82 -8.61
CA ILE A 34 -0.22 -9.01 -9.55
C ILE A 34 -0.53 -9.43 -11.00
N ILE A 35 -0.57 -10.72 -11.29
CA ILE A 35 -0.94 -11.23 -12.63
C ILE A 35 -2.36 -10.79 -12.99
N THR A 36 -3.33 -10.94 -12.08
CA THR A 36 -4.71 -10.52 -12.33
C THR A 36 -4.82 -9.03 -12.64
N ILE A 37 -4.08 -8.18 -11.91
CA ILE A 37 -4.02 -6.73 -12.17
C ILE A 37 -3.40 -6.45 -13.55
N ALA A 38 -2.34 -7.16 -13.92
CA ALA A 38 -1.71 -7.00 -15.23
C ALA A 38 -2.64 -7.45 -16.39
N LEU A 39 -3.38 -8.55 -16.21
CA LEU A 39 -4.39 -9.01 -17.15
C LEU A 39 -5.53 -7.99 -17.27
N LEU A 40 -6.00 -7.47 -16.14
CA LEU A 40 -7.02 -6.41 -16.12
C LEU A 40 -6.54 -5.16 -16.88
N GLN A 41 -5.27 -4.78 -16.69
CA GLN A 41 -4.65 -3.67 -17.42
C GLN A 41 -4.69 -3.92 -18.93
N SER A 42 -4.25 -5.08 -19.39
CA SER A 42 -4.25 -5.43 -20.81
C SER A 42 -5.65 -5.52 -21.43
N SER A 43 -6.68 -5.81 -20.61
CA SER A 43 -8.05 -5.92 -21.08
C SER A 43 -8.79 -4.58 -21.13
N MET A 44 -8.49 -3.65 -20.22
CA MET A 44 -9.22 -2.38 -20.10
C MET A 44 -8.53 -1.22 -20.81
N LEU A 45 -7.21 -1.29 -21.00
CA LEU A 45 -6.43 -0.18 -21.56
C LEU A 45 -5.92 -0.52 -22.97
N PRO A 46 -6.02 0.43 -23.93
CA PRO A 46 -5.35 0.31 -25.22
C PRO A 46 -3.84 0.17 -25.07
N ASN A 47 -3.20 -0.59 -25.98
CA ASN A 47 -1.75 -0.82 -25.97
C ASN A 47 -0.92 0.47 -25.98
N GLU A 48 -1.37 1.52 -26.68
CA GLU A 48 -0.69 2.82 -26.73
C GLU A 48 -0.59 3.48 -25.34
N ILE A 49 -1.65 3.36 -24.54
CA ILE A 49 -1.68 3.88 -23.17
C ILE A 49 -0.83 3.00 -22.25
N ILE A 50 -0.84 1.69 -22.47
CA ILE A 50 0.02 0.77 -21.71
C ILE A 50 1.51 1.06 -21.95
N ILE A 51 1.90 1.29 -23.20
CA ILE A 51 3.28 1.63 -23.57
C ILE A 51 3.68 2.97 -22.95
N SER A 52 2.85 4.01 -23.07
CA SER A 52 3.14 5.32 -22.48
C SER A 52 3.24 5.29 -20.94
N LEU A 53 2.38 4.53 -20.25
CA LEU A 53 2.48 4.30 -18.80
C LEU A 53 3.76 3.56 -18.41
N THR A 54 4.20 2.59 -19.23
CA THR A 54 5.42 1.81 -19.01
C THR A 54 6.67 2.64 -19.25
N GLU A 55 6.66 3.47 -20.30
CA GLU A 55 7.75 4.38 -20.67
C GLU A 55 7.74 5.70 -19.87
N LYS A 56 6.76 5.88 -18.98
CA LYS A 56 6.55 7.10 -18.17
C LYS A 56 6.46 8.38 -19.01
N GLN A 57 5.94 8.27 -20.24
CA GLN A 57 5.69 9.41 -21.12
C GLN A 57 4.22 9.79 -21.04
N ILE A 58 3.93 11.06 -20.76
CA ILE A 58 2.56 11.56 -20.73
C ILE A 58 2.19 11.97 -22.15
N SER A 59 1.50 11.08 -22.88
CA SER A 59 0.98 11.41 -24.21
C SER A 59 -0.10 12.52 -24.07
N PRO A 60 0.06 13.69 -24.74
CA PRO A 60 -0.84 14.83 -24.54
C PRO A 60 -2.18 14.71 -25.28
N ALA A 61 -2.46 13.59 -25.93
CA ALA A 61 -3.67 13.38 -26.73
C ALA A 61 -4.39 12.09 -26.31
N MET A 62 -4.91 12.05 -25.08
CA MET A 62 -5.85 11.01 -24.67
C MET A 62 -7.28 11.43 -25.01
N SER A 63 -8.06 10.54 -25.61
CA SER A 63 -9.50 10.81 -25.79
C SER A 63 -10.25 10.77 -24.46
N GLU A 64 -11.41 11.44 -24.36
CA GLU A 64 -12.22 11.44 -23.13
C GLU A 64 -12.59 10.02 -22.67
N GLY A 65 -12.94 9.12 -23.60
CA GLY A 65 -13.24 7.72 -23.28
C GLY A 65 -12.04 6.98 -22.69
N GLN A 66 -10.85 7.16 -23.26
CA GLN A 66 -9.61 6.57 -22.75
C GLN A 66 -9.23 7.10 -21.37
N ALA A 67 -9.51 8.38 -21.08
CA ALA A 67 -9.27 8.96 -19.76
C ALA A 67 -10.20 8.34 -18.70
N ILE A 68 -11.47 8.12 -19.03
CA ILE A 68 -12.43 7.45 -18.15
C ILE A 68 -11.99 6.02 -17.84
N ASP A 69 -11.61 5.25 -18.86
CA ASP A 69 -11.13 3.86 -18.70
C ASP A 69 -9.87 3.80 -17.82
N LEU A 70 -8.95 4.74 -18.00
CA LEU A 70 -7.75 4.86 -17.18
C LEU A 70 -8.09 5.13 -15.71
N VAL A 71 -8.99 6.08 -15.45
CA VAL A 71 -9.44 6.41 -14.09
C VAL A 71 -10.11 5.19 -13.43
N ILE A 72 -11.03 4.53 -14.13
CA ILE A 72 -11.71 3.32 -13.64
C ILE A 72 -10.69 2.23 -13.32
N PHE A 73 -9.73 1.99 -14.22
CA PHE A 73 -8.67 1.01 -14.00
C PHE A 73 -7.84 1.34 -12.75
N PHE A 74 -7.44 2.60 -12.55
CA PHE A 74 -6.68 2.99 -11.36
C PHE A 74 -7.46 2.73 -10.06
N PHE A 75 -8.75 3.05 -10.03
CA PHE A 75 -9.59 2.77 -8.86
C PHE A 75 -9.75 1.26 -8.62
N LEU A 76 -10.02 0.47 -9.66
CA LEU A 76 -10.12 -0.99 -9.54
C LEU A 76 -8.81 -1.62 -9.06
N LYS A 77 -7.69 -1.23 -9.67
CA LYS A 77 -6.35 -1.65 -9.26
C LYS A 77 -6.10 -1.33 -7.79
N GLN A 78 -6.44 -0.12 -7.34
CA GLN A 78 -6.24 0.30 -5.95
C GLN A 78 -7.10 -0.51 -4.98
N ILE A 79 -8.36 -0.79 -5.31
CA ILE A 79 -9.26 -1.60 -4.47
C ILE A 79 -8.74 -3.03 -4.34
N ILE A 80 -8.33 -3.67 -5.43
CA ILE A 80 -7.76 -5.02 -5.42
C ILE A 80 -6.49 -5.04 -4.57
N TYR A 81 -5.62 -4.06 -4.73
CA TYR A 81 -4.37 -3.96 -3.98
C TYR A 81 -4.60 -3.81 -2.47
N ILE A 82 -5.51 -2.92 -2.06
CA ILE A 82 -5.89 -2.75 -0.66
C ILE A 82 -6.47 -4.05 -0.11
N PHE A 83 -7.34 -4.72 -0.85
CA PHE A 83 -7.96 -5.96 -0.42
C PHE A 83 -6.94 -7.08 -0.19
N ILE A 84 -6.07 -7.32 -1.17
CA ILE A 84 -5.04 -8.36 -1.09
C ILE A 84 -4.05 -8.05 0.04
N SER A 85 -3.63 -6.79 0.18
CA SER A 85 -2.76 -6.36 1.28
C SER A 85 -3.41 -6.57 2.64
N ALA A 86 -4.68 -6.22 2.79
CA ALA A 86 -5.44 -6.43 4.01
C ALA A 86 -5.59 -7.91 4.35
N TRP A 87 -5.88 -8.75 3.34
CA TRP A 87 -6.04 -10.20 3.53
C TRP A 87 -4.73 -10.85 3.98
N CYS A 88 -3.62 -10.51 3.33
CA CYS A 88 -2.30 -10.98 3.73
C CYS A 88 -1.94 -10.49 5.15
N LEU A 89 -2.25 -9.23 5.49
CA LEU A 89 -1.95 -8.68 6.80
C LEU A 89 -2.73 -9.35 7.94
N VAL A 90 -4.03 -9.64 7.73
CA VAL A 90 -4.84 -10.42 8.68
C VAL A 90 -4.29 -11.84 8.83
N SER A 91 -3.86 -12.45 7.72
CA SER A 91 -3.24 -13.79 7.76
C SER A 91 -1.94 -13.77 8.57
N ILE A 92 -1.06 -12.79 8.34
CA ILE A 92 0.18 -12.60 9.12
C ILE A 92 -0.13 -12.40 10.61
N HIS A 93 -1.15 -11.62 10.94
CA HIS A 93 -1.58 -11.40 12.31
C HIS A 93 -2.02 -12.71 12.98
N GLN A 94 -2.87 -13.50 12.33
CA GLN A 94 -3.32 -14.80 12.86
C GLN A 94 -2.16 -15.79 13.02
N ILE A 95 -1.22 -15.83 12.07
CA ILE A 95 -0.02 -16.69 12.14
C ILE A 95 0.84 -16.27 13.34
N SER A 96 1.06 -14.96 13.50
CA SER A 96 1.83 -14.43 14.63
C SER A 96 1.18 -14.72 15.98
N LEU A 97 -0.14 -14.84 16.04
CA LEU A 97 -0.86 -15.20 17.26
C LEU A 97 -0.95 -16.73 17.46
N ARG A 98 -0.47 -17.56 16.54
CA ARG A 98 -0.67 -19.03 16.54
C ARG A 98 -2.15 -19.45 16.46
N HIS A 99 -3.01 -18.58 15.95
CA HIS A 99 -4.44 -18.82 15.75
C HIS A 99 -4.81 -18.94 14.25
N PHE A 100 -3.81 -19.16 13.40
CA PHE A 100 -4.04 -19.31 11.96
C PHE A 100 -4.64 -20.69 11.67
N ASN A 101 -5.90 -20.68 11.23
CA ASN A 101 -6.60 -21.89 10.80
C ASN A 101 -6.46 -22.10 9.29
N THR A 102 -7.02 -21.18 8.49
CA THR A 102 -7.02 -21.27 7.02
C THR A 102 -7.04 -19.89 6.38
N LEU A 103 -6.61 -19.81 5.12
CA LEU A 103 -6.73 -18.58 4.31
C LEU A 103 -8.18 -18.11 4.16
N GLN A 104 -9.13 -19.05 4.09
CA GLN A 104 -10.56 -18.74 3.97
C GLN A 104 -11.10 -18.04 5.23
N HIS A 105 -10.62 -18.43 6.42
CA HIS A 105 -10.98 -17.76 7.66
C HIS A 105 -10.47 -16.31 7.69
N SER A 106 -9.19 -16.11 7.34
CA SER A 106 -8.61 -14.76 7.18
C SER A 106 -9.33 -13.93 6.12
N PHE A 107 -9.75 -14.55 5.02
CA PHE A 107 -10.53 -13.90 3.95
C PHE A 107 -11.86 -13.36 4.48
N SER A 108 -12.61 -14.19 5.22
CA SER A 108 -13.91 -13.81 5.79
C SER A 108 -13.79 -12.62 6.75
N ILE A 109 -12.77 -12.62 7.61
CA ILE A 109 -12.50 -11.48 8.51
C ILE A 109 -12.15 -10.22 7.73
N THR A 110 -11.32 -10.35 6.69
CA THR A 110 -10.95 -9.24 5.82
C THR A 110 -12.16 -8.66 5.11
N LEU A 111 -13.02 -9.51 4.55
CA LEU A 111 -14.22 -9.11 3.81
C LEU A 111 -15.19 -8.32 4.70
N LYS A 112 -15.36 -8.72 5.96
CA LYS A 112 -16.20 -7.99 6.93
C LYS A 112 -15.70 -6.58 7.22
N ARG A 113 -14.40 -6.33 7.06
CA ARG A 113 -13.75 -5.08 7.49
C ARG A 113 -13.22 -4.22 6.36
N ILE A 114 -13.17 -4.73 5.13
CA ILE A 114 -12.53 -4.04 4.01
C ILE A 114 -13.09 -2.64 3.76
N TRP A 115 -14.40 -2.46 3.88
CA TRP A 115 -15.03 -1.16 3.67
C TRP A 115 -14.51 -0.09 4.63
N GLY A 116 -14.27 -0.45 5.89
CA GLY A 116 -13.67 0.49 6.84
C GLY A 116 -12.22 0.80 6.54
N VAL A 117 -11.45 -0.19 6.09
CA VAL A 117 -10.05 0.03 5.66
C VAL A 117 -10.00 0.99 4.47
N ILE A 118 -10.87 0.78 3.46
CA ILE A 118 -10.98 1.65 2.28
C ILE A 118 -11.38 3.07 2.70
N LEU A 119 -12.42 3.22 3.52
CA LEU A 119 -12.90 4.53 3.98
C LEU A 119 -11.85 5.29 4.77
N ILE A 120 -11.20 4.65 5.75
CA ILE A 120 -10.12 5.28 6.53
C ILE A 120 -8.99 5.71 5.59
N SER A 121 -8.56 4.82 4.69
CA SER A 121 -7.49 5.13 3.74
C SER A 121 -7.85 6.32 2.86
N PHE A 122 -9.07 6.35 2.32
CA PHE A 122 -9.54 7.44 1.46
C PHE A 122 -9.58 8.77 2.20
N VAL A 123 -10.17 8.80 3.41
CA VAL A 123 -10.25 10.01 4.25
C VAL A 123 -8.87 10.61 4.53
N ILE A 124 -7.87 9.77 4.82
CA ILE A 124 -6.49 10.21 5.06
C ILE A 124 -5.87 10.79 3.78
N PHE A 125 -6.23 10.27 2.60
CA PHE A 125 -5.69 10.72 1.31
C PHE A 125 -6.35 11.98 0.74
N ILE A 126 -7.56 12.36 1.17
CA ILE A 126 -8.32 13.50 0.62
C ILE A 126 -7.48 14.79 0.49
N PRO A 127 -6.74 15.26 1.52
CA PRO A 127 -6.01 16.52 1.40
C PRO A 127 -4.91 16.48 0.33
N ILE A 128 -4.22 15.34 0.22
CA ILE A 128 -3.19 15.11 -0.80
C ILE A 128 -3.84 15.09 -2.19
N PHE A 129 -4.99 14.42 -2.32
CA PHE A 129 -5.71 14.32 -3.60
C PHE A 129 -6.18 15.69 -4.10
N ILE A 130 -6.76 16.51 -3.22
CA ILE A 130 -7.17 17.89 -3.57
C ILE A 130 -5.95 18.71 -4.00
N GLY A 131 -4.86 18.66 -3.23
CA GLY A 131 -3.65 19.41 -3.57
C GLY A 131 -3.03 18.99 -4.90
N LEU A 132 -2.94 17.68 -5.17
CA LEU A 132 -2.37 17.15 -6.42
C LEU A 132 -3.24 17.45 -7.64
N THR A 133 -4.56 17.31 -7.54
CA THR A 133 -5.47 17.58 -8.66
C THR A 133 -5.38 19.04 -9.10
N GLU A 134 -5.38 19.98 -8.16
CA GLU A 134 -5.20 21.39 -8.46
C GLU A 134 -3.81 21.68 -9.08
N ALA A 135 -2.75 21.09 -8.54
CA ALA A 135 -1.39 21.25 -9.06
C ALA A 135 -1.27 20.74 -10.51
N ILE A 136 -1.85 19.58 -10.81
CA ILE A 136 -1.84 19.01 -12.17
C ILE A 136 -2.59 19.92 -13.14
N ILE A 137 -3.76 20.43 -12.76
CA ILE A 137 -4.55 21.35 -13.59
C ILE A 137 -3.77 22.64 -13.86
N ALA A 138 -3.13 23.22 -12.85
CA ALA A 138 -2.31 24.43 -12.99
C ALA A 138 -1.13 24.20 -13.96
N ILE A 139 -0.42 23.08 -13.82
CA ILE A 139 0.69 22.70 -14.71
C ILE A 139 0.21 22.53 -16.15
N GLN A 140 -0.94 21.86 -16.36
CA GLN A 140 -1.53 21.69 -17.69
C GLN A 140 -1.91 23.04 -18.33
N GLN A 141 -2.41 23.98 -17.54
CA GLN A 141 -2.75 25.33 -17.97
C GLN A 141 -1.51 26.25 -18.10
N LYS A 142 -0.30 25.76 -17.80
CA LYS A 142 0.95 26.54 -17.75
C LYS A 142 0.91 27.70 -16.74
N ILE A 143 0.11 27.55 -15.68
CA ILE A 143 -0.02 28.49 -14.57
C ILE A 143 0.76 27.94 -13.38
N GLN A 144 1.24 28.83 -12.49
CA GLN A 144 1.88 28.40 -11.25
C GLN A 144 0.84 27.74 -10.32
N PRO A 145 1.15 26.57 -9.72
CA PRO A 145 0.28 25.96 -8.70
C PRO A 145 0.03 26.91 -7.55
N SER A 146 -1.18 26.91 -7.00
CA SER A 146 -1.50 27.82 -5.89
C SER A 146 -0.74 27.44 -4.61
N ILE A 147 -0.55 28.44 -3.75
CA ILE A 147 -0.03 28.24 -2.39
C ILE A 147 -0.97 27.32 -1.59
N VAL A 148 -2.28 27.34 -1.88
CA VAL A 148 -3.28 26.51 -1.22
C VAL A 148 -3.08 25.03 -1.56
N SER A 149 -2.83 24.70 -2.83
CA SER A 149 -2.44 23.34 -3.26
C SER A 149 -1.22 22.85 -2.49
N LEU A 150 -0.17 23.67 -2.42
CA LEU A 150 1.07 23.33 -1.73
C LEU A 150 0.85 23.08 -0.23
N LEU A 151 0.08 23.94 0.44
CA LEU A 151 -0.30 23.75 1.84
C LEU A 151 -1.15 22.49 2.04
N ALA A 152 -2.11 22.21 1.14
CA ALA A 152 -2.93 21.00 1.19
C ALA A 152 -2.08 19.73 1.07
N ILE A 153 -1.08 19.72 0.18
CA ILE A 153 -0.12 18.61 0.04
C ILE A 153 0.69 18.44 1.33
N ILE A 154 1.27 19.51 1.88
CA ILE A 154 2.09 19.43 3.10
C ILE A 154 1.28 18.94 4.30
N ILE A 155 0.09 19.52 4.51
CA ILE A 155 -0.82 19.10 5.60
C ILE A 155 -1.27 17.66 5.38
N GLY A 156 -1.58 17.30 4.13
CA GLY A 156 -1.96 15.95 3.74
C GLY A 156 -0.88 14.91 4.04
N ILE A 157 0.37 15.19 3.68
CA ILE A 157 1.52 14.33 3.99
C ILE A 157 1.68 14.20 5.51
N GLY A 158 1.59 15.30 6.25
CA GLY A 158 1.68 15.28 7.72
C GLY A 158 0.57 14.43 8.36
N LEU A 159 -0.66 14.54 7.87
CA LEU A 159 -1.81 13.76 8.31
C LEU A 159 -1.64 12.28 7.94
N TYR A 160 -1.19 12.00 6.72
CA TYR A 160 -0.90 10.65 6.23
C TYR A 160 0.13 9.95 7.09
N ILE A 161 1.27 10.60 7.36
CA ILE A 161 2.33 10.04 8.22
C ILE A 161 1.79 9.73 9.61
N ARG A 162 0.97 10.62 10.20
CA ARG A 162 0.41 10.40 11.54
C ARG A 162 -0.60 9.27 11.61
N LEU A 163 -1.38 9.06 10.54
CA LEU A 163 -2.49 8.11 10.51
C LEU A 163 -2.25 6.89 9.62
N CYS A 164 -1.03 6.68 9.10
CA CYS A 164 -0.72 5.57 8.19
C CYS A 164 -1.00 4.18 8.79
N LEU A 165 -0.96 4.05 10.12
CA LEU A 165 -1.29 2.82 10.82
C LEU A 165 -2.78 2.71 11.22
N ALA A 166 -3.61 3.73 11.01
CA ALA A 166 -5.03 3.68 11.38
C ALA A 166 -5.82 2.59 10.61
N PRO A 167 -5.63 2.39 9.29
CA PRO A 167 -6.24 1.27 8.58
C PRO A 167 -5.76 -0.10 9.08
N VAL A 168 -4.52 -0.19 9.56
CA VAL A 168 -3.91 -1.41 10.13
C VAL A 168 -4.39 -1.70 11.55
N HIS A 169 -4.73 -0.66 12.33
CA HIS A 169 -5.23 -0.79 13.69
C HIS A 169 -6.72 -1.14 13.74
N TYR A 170 -7.55 -0.44 12.94
CA TYR A 170 -8.76 -1.05 12.38
C TYR A 170 -8.33 -2.34 11.63
N LEU A 171 -9.11 -3.14 10.93
CA LEU A 171 -8.63 -4.45 10.40
C LEU A 171 -8.11 -5.49 11.44
N LEU A 172 -7.14 -5.20 12.30
CA LEU A 172 -6.54 -6.12 13.27
C LEU A 172 -7.19 -6.11 14.66
N THR A 173 -7.89 -5.04 15.07
CA THR A 173 -8.57 -4.95 16.38
C THR A 173 -10.06 -4.72 16.21
N ASP A 174 -10.94 -5.21 17.07
CA ASP A 174 -12.41 -5.05 16.90
C ASP A 174 -12.93 -3.61 17.12
N ASP A 175 -12.04 -2.63 17.12
CA ASP A 175 -12.32 -1.21 17.25
C ASP A 175 -13.12 -0.64 16.05
N THR A 176 -13.94 0.36 16.35
CA THR A 176 -14.61 1.20 15.35
C THR A 176 -13.61 2.07 14.57
N MET A 177 -14.01 2.58 13.40
CA MET A 177 -13.13 3.43 12.58
C MET A 177 -12.68 4.70 13.32
N SER A 178 -13.58 5.31 14.11
CA SER A 178 -13.28 6.54 14.88
C SER A 178 -12.31 6.26 16.03
N THR A 179 -12.52 5.15 16.77
CA THR A 179 -11.61 4.76 17.85
C THR A 179 -10.24 4.43 17.29
N ALA A 180 -10.16 3.71 16.17
CA ALA A 180 -8.89 3.39 15.54
C ALA A 180 -8.07 4.62 15.15
N GLY A 181 -8.71 5.62 14.53
CA GLY A 181 -8.06 6.89 14.20
C GLY A 181 -7.59 7.64 15.45
N LYS A 182 -8.42 7.71 16.50
CA LYS A 182 -8.06 8.38 17.76
C LYS A 182 -6.91 7.68 18.48
N THR A 183 -6.91 6.36 18.52
CA THR A 183 -5.87 5.55 19.17
C THR A 183 -4.53 5.79 18.48
N ILE A 184 -4.47 5.70 17.14
CA ILE A 184 -3.24 5.95 16.38
C ILE A 184 -2.80 7.42 16.46
N TRP A 185 -3.74 8.36 16.42
CA TRP A 185 -3.43 9.78 16.59
C TRP A 185 -2.74 10.06 17.93
N ARG A 186 -3.30 9.54 19.04
CA ARG A 186 -2.72 9.67 20.37
C ARG A 186 -1.37 8.96 20.46
N ALA A 187 -1.28 7.77 19.89
CA ALA A 187 -0.05 7.00 19.83
C ALA A 187 1.09 7.74 19.10
N ALA A 188 0.76 8.52 18.07
CA ALA A 188 1.71 9.30 17.28
C ALA A 188 2.30 10.51 18.03
N ILE A 189 1.63 11.01 19.08
CA ILE A 189 2.11 12.17 19.85
C ILE A 189 3.47 11.83 20.45
N GLY A 190 4.48 12.66 20.15
CA GLY A 190 5.87 12.45 20.59
C GLY A 190 6.64 11.33 19.87
N ARG A 191 6.03 10.65 18.89
CA ARG A 191 6.64 9.51 18.15
C ARG A 191 6.53 9.62 16.62
N VAL A 192 6.21 10.81 16.11
CA VAL A 192 6.06 11.08 14.67
C VAL A 192 7.33 10.73 13.89
N SER A 193 8.52 10.98 14.45
CA SER A 193 9.81 10.64 13.80
C SER A 193 9.92 9.16 13.43
N MET A 194 9.37 8.27 14.27
CA MET A 194 9.33 6.83 13.98
C MET A 194 8.37 6.53 12.83
N LEU A 195 7.22 7.19 12.78
CA LEU A 195 6.27 7.04 11.66
C LEU A 195 6.86 7.57 10.35
N VAL A 196 7.64 8.65 10.38
CA VAL A 196 8.35 9.16 9.19
C VAL A 196 9.32 8.11 8.64
N ILE A 197 10.18 7.53 9.49
CA ILE A 197 11.13 6.50 9.06
C ILE A 197 10.40 5.27 8.51
N PHE A 198 9.33 4.85 9.19
CA PHE A 198 8.48 3.76 8.72
C PHE A 198 7.85 4.05 7.36
N CYS A 199 7.29 5.25 7.17
CA CYS A 199 6.70 5.66 5.90
C CYS A 199 7.74 5.72 4.78
N LEU A 200 8.95 6.22 5.05
CA LEU A 200 10.04 6.22 4.08
C LEU A 200 10.43 4.78 3.70
N LEU A 201 10.51 3.88 4.68
CA LEU A 201 10.79 2.48 4.41
C LEU A 201 9.70 1.82 3.54
N ILE A 202 8.43 1.92 3.92
CA ILE A 202 7.36 1.16 3.27
C ILE A 202 6.84 1.84 2.01
N TYR A 203 6.66 3.16 2.02
CA TYR A 203 6.01 3.87 0.91
C TYR A 203 7.00 4.54 -0.07
N VAL A 204 8.30 4.56 0.25
CA VAL A 204 9.33 5.07 -0.67
C VAL A 204 10.30 3.95 -1.08
N LEU A 205 10.97 3.30 -0.12
CA LEU A 205 12.00 2.31 -0.43
C LEU A 205 11.42 1.06 -1.12
N ILE A 206 10.29 0.53 -0.64
CA ILE A 206 9.67 -0.66 -1.26
C ILE A 206 9.24 -0.35 -2.71
N PRO A 207 8.44 0.69 -3.02
CA PRO A 207 8.10 1.02 -4.41
C PRO A 207 9.30 1.34 -5.30
N MET A 208 10.35 1.98 -4.77
CA MET A 208 11.59 2.18 -5.53
C MET A 208 12.24 0.85 -5.90
N THR A 209 12.30 -0.08 -4.94
CA THR A 209 12.86 -1.42 -5.16
C THR A 209 12.03 -2.21 -6.17
N GLU A 210 10.71 -2.13 -6.08
CA GLU A 210 9.81 -2.77 -7.05
C GLU A 210 10.02 -2.24 -8.46
N ASN A 211 10.06 -0.91 -8.63
CA ASN A 211 10.31 -0.29 -9.94
C ASN A 211 11.68 -0.69 -10.49
N PHE A 212 12.69 -0.78 -9.62
CA PHE A 212 14.01 -1.26 -10.00
C PHE A 212 13.97 -2.72 -10.46
N LEU A 213 13.27 -3.61 -9.75
CA LEU A 213 13.11 -5.02 -10.15
C LEU A 213 12.36 -5.15 -11.48
N VAL A 214 11.26 -4.41 -11.65
CA VAL A 214 10.46 -4.42 -12.88
C VAL A 214 11.27 -3.91 -14.08
N SER A 215 12.23 -3.01 -13.88
CA SER A 215 13.10 -2.54 -14.98
C SER A 215 13.94 -3.65 -15.64
N PHE A 216 14.20 -4.76 -14.93
CA PHE A 216 14.89 -5.91 -15.50
C PHE A 216 13.99 -6.80 -16.37
N SER A 217 12.67 -6.60 -16.35
CA SER A 217 11.67 -7.39 -17.07
C SER A 217 11.70 -7.15 -18.59
N THR A 218 12.79 -7.53 -19.26
CA THR A 218 12.97 -7.35 -20.71
C THR A 218 12.22 -8.39 -21.54
N ASN A 219 11.93 -9.56 -20.97
CA ASN A 219 11.18 -10.64 -21.61
C ASN A 219 10.18 -11.27 -20.63
N SER A 220 9.23 -12.05 -21.14
CA SER A 220 8.15 -12.62 -20.33
C SER A 220 8.62 -13.56 -19.21
N ILE A 221 9.74 -14.26 -19.39
CA ILE A 221 10.32 -15.14 -18.36
C ILE A 221 10.88 -14.29 -17.23
N MET A 222 11.61 -13.22 -17.56
CA MET A 222 12.14 -12.27 -16.59
C MET A 222 11.03 -11.48 -15.90
N ALA A 223 9.94 -11.16 -16.61
CA ALA A 223 8.72 -10.59 -16.03
C ALA A 223 8.12 -11.50 -14.95
N LEU A 224 8.09 -12.81 -15.21
CA LEU A 224 7.59 -13.80 -14.25
C LEU A 224 8.51 -13.84 -13.01
N ILE A 225 9.82 -13.95 -13.20
CA ILE A 225 10.80 -14.00 -12.09
C ILE A 225 10.73 -12.73 -11.25
N THR A 226 10.78 -11.56 -11.88
CA THR A 226 10.71 -10.26 -11.20
C THR A 226 9.37 -10.08 -10.50
N GLY A 227 8.25 -10.54 -11.09
CA GLY A 227 6.95 -10.55 -10.46
C GLY A 227 6.90 -11.39 -9.18
N ILE A 228 7.55 -12.57 -9.16
CA ILE A 228 7.68 -13.39 -7.93
C ILE A 228 8.49 -12.63 -6.88
N MET A 229 9.59 -11.98 -7.26
CA MET A 229 10.42 -11.20 -6.33
C MET A 229 9.65 -10.01 -5.75
N VAL A 230 8.88 -9.30 -6.58
CA VAL A 230 8.01 -8.19 -6.15
C VAL A 230 6.92 -8.69 -5.20
N ALA A 231 6.30 -9.84 -5.48
CA ALA A 231 5.30 -10.43 -4.59
C ALA A 231 5.89 -10.77 -3.22
N PHE A 232 7.07 -11.40 -3.18
CA PHE A 232 7.78 -11.69 -1.93
C PHE A 232 8.15 -10.40 -1.18
N LEU A 233 8.64 -9.39 -1.89
CA LEU A 233 8.99 -8.09 -1.30
C LEU A 233 7.77 -7.41 -0.66
N ASN A 234 6.60 -7.50 -1.29
CA ASN A 234 5.35 -6.99 -0.74
C ASN A 234 4.94 -7.73 0.55
N ILE A 235 5.01 -9.06 0.56
CA ILE A 235 4.75 -9.83 1.78
C ILE A 235 5.75 -9.47 2.88
N PHE A 236 7.03 -9.30 2.54
CA PHE A 236 8.02 -8.84 3.49
C PHE A 236 7.68 -7.45 4.07
N ALA A 237 7.26 -6.51 3.23
CA ALA A 237 6.81 -5.19 3.65
C ALA A 237 5.58 -5.26 4.59
N LEU A 238 4.64 -6.17 4.34
CA LEU A 238 3.50 -6.42 5.23
C LEU A 238 3.91 -7.02 6.58
N ILE A 239 4.87 -7.95 6.60
CA ILE A 239 5.42 -8.52 7.85
C ILE A 239 6.11 -7.42 8.67
N VAL A 240 6.92 -6.57 8.02
CA VAL A 240 7.55 -5.41 8.67
C VAL A 240 6.50 -4.44 9.21
N THR A 241 5.45 -4.16 8.43
CA THR A 241 4.32 -3.31 8.84
C THR A 241 3.63 -3.85 10.08
N TYR A 242 3.31 -5.14 10.10
CA TYR A 242 2.69 -5.79 11.26
C TYR A 242 3.59 -5.71 12.52
N ARG A 243 4.88 -6.00 12.38
CA ARG A 243 5.83 -5.97 13.51
C ARG A 243 6.11 -4.57 14.02
N PHE A 244 6.18 -3.60 13.12
CA PHE A 244 6.25 -2.19 13.50
C PHE A 244 4.99 -1.76 14.25
N TYR A 245 3.82 -2.07 13.70
CA TYR A 245 2.52 -1.76 14.29
C TYR A 245 2.38 -2.31 15.72
N THR A 246 2.66 -3.61 15.93
CA THR A 246 2.56 -4.24 17.25
C THR A 246 3.48 -3.57 18.29
N ARG A 247 4.72 -3.24 17.92
CA ARG A 247 5.64 -2.50 18.80
C ARG A 247 5.25 -1.04 19.03
N PHE A 248 4.60 -0.44 18.03
CA PHE A 248 4.14 0.93 18.11
C PHE A 248 2.95 1.06 19.07
N ILE A 249 2.00 0.13 19.01
CA ILE A 249 0.79 0.13 19.82
C ILE A 249 1.01 -0.34 21.26
N GLN A 250 1.90 -1.32 21.50
CA GLN A 250 2.24 -1.81 22.85
C GLN A 250 2.81 -0.75 23.81
N LYS A 251 3.15 0.43 23.29
CA LYS A 251 3.71 1.56 24.05
C LYS A 251 2.69 2.69 24.29
N VAL A 252 1.44 2.47 23.93
CA VAL A 252 0.28 3.33 24.26
C VAL A 252 -0.33 2.81 25.55
#